data_AF-A0A7X9BF70-F1
#
_entry.id   AF-A0A7X9BF70-F1
#
_cell.length_a   1.000
_cell.length_b   1.000
_cell.length_c   1.000
_cell.angle_alpha   90.00
_cell.angle_beta   90.00
_cell.angle_gamma   90.00
#
_symmetry.space_group_name_H-M   'P 1'
#
loop_
_entity.id
_entity.type
_entity.pdbx_description
1 polymer ?
#
loop_
_entity_poly.entity_id
_entity_poly.type
_entity_poly.pdbx_seq_one_letter_code
_entity_poly.pdbx_strand_id
1 'polypeptide(L)'
;MSDYFGPDEKLEMVKFFVAESRDLLDEVEPQIIALERDAASSGKVDESIIGAIFRLFHSLKGSASFLGFQTVAKVTHEAETLLDIFRNGEAVLDS
;
A
#
# COMPACT_ATOMS: atom_id res chain seq x y z
N MET A 1 -11.01 -13.10 14.88
CA MET A 1 -12.13 -12.24 14.42
C MET A 1 -12.75 -12.80 13.14
N SER A 2 -11.96 -13.15 12.11
CA SER A 2 -12.50 -13.80 10.90
C SER A 2 -13.09 -15.21 11.14
N ASP A 3 -12.65 -15.91 12.20
CA ASP A 3 -13.05 -17.29 12.46
C ASP A 3 -14.52 -17.45 12.92
N TYR A 4 -15.19 -16.35 13.26
CA TYR A 4 -16.59 -16.34 13.71
C TYR A 4 -17.61 -16.24 12.58
N PHE A 5 -17.16 -15.97 11.34
CA PHE A 5 -18.05 -15.83 10.19
C PHE A 5 -18.41 -17.17 9.55
N GLY A 6 -19.64 -17.28 9.06
CA GLY A 6 -20.08 -18.41 8.24
C GLY A 6 -19.33 -18.47 6.90
N PRO A 7 -19.36 -19.62 6.19
CA PRO A 7 -18.67 -19.77 4.89
C PRO A 7 -19.09 -18.73 3.84
N ASP A 8 -20.38 -18.40 3.76
CA ASP A 8 -20.90 -17.43 2.80
C ASP A 8 -20.47 -15.99 3.15
N GLU A 9 -20.50 -15.63 4.44
CA GLU A 9 -20.01 -14.33 4.92
C GLU A 9 -18.52 -14.17 4.63
N LYS A 10 -17.71 -15.21 4.88
CA LYS A 10 -16.29 -15.22 4.53
C LYS A 10 -16.08 -14.98 3.05
N LEU A 11 -16.85 -15.64 2.18
CA LEU A 11 -16.74 -15.44 0.74
C LEU A 11 -17.04 -14.00 0.33
N GLU A 12 -18.08 -13.38 0.88
CA GLU A 12 -18.41 -11.98 0.59
C GLU A 12 -17.34 -11.02 1.10
N MET A 13 -16.76 -11.26 2.28
CA MET A 13 -15.63 -10.48 2.78
C MET A 13 -14.41 -10.57 1.86
N VAL A 14 -14.11 -11.76 1.33
CA VAL A 14 -13.00 -11.93 0.37
C VAL A 14 -13.29 -11.18 -0.93
N LYS A 15 -14.52 -11.24 -1.45
CA LYS A 15 -14.89 -10.47 -2.65
C LYS A 15 -14.74 -8.97 -2.43
N PHE A 16 -15.20 -8.46 -1.28
CA PHE A 16 -15.05 -7.07 -0.91
C PHE A 16 -13.58 -6.67 -0.84
N PHE A 17 -12.75 -7.47 -0.15
CA PHE A 17 -11.32 -7.24 -0.07
C PHE A 17 -10.66 -7.21 -1.45
N VAL A 18 -11.01 -8.11 -2.36
CA VAL A 18 -10.43 -8.13 -3.71
C VAL A 18 -10.85 -6.87 -4.49
N ALA A 19 -12.09 -6.41 -4.35
CA ALA A 19 -12.55 -5.18 -4.98
C ALA A 19 -11.82 -3.95 -4.41
N GLU A 20 -11.84 -3.77 -3.09
CA GLU A 20 -11.14 -2.68 -2.40
C GLU A 20 -9.63 -2.68 -2.74
N SER A 21 -9.00 -3.86 -2.75
CA SER A 21 -7.58 -3.97 -3.08
C SER A 21 -7.28 -3.50 -4.51
N ARG A 22 -8.18 -3.75 -5.47
CA ARG A 22 -8.01 -3.28 -6.84
C ARG A 22 -8.16 -1.76 -6.91
N ASP A 23 -9.16 -1.20 -6.25
CA ASP A 23 -9.35 0.25 -6.21
C ASP A 23 -8.13 0.96 -5.57
N LEU A 24 -7.60 0.43 -4.47
CA LEU A 24 -6.37 0.94 -3.84
C LEU A 24 -5.14 0.85 -4.76
N LEU A 25 -5.04 -0.20 -5.58
CA LEU A 25 -3.94 -0.36 -6.53
C LEU A 25 -4.08 0.59 -7.73
N ASP A 26 -5.30 0.79 -8.22
CA ASP A 26 -5.58 1.78 -9.27
C ASP A 26 -5.28 3.21 -8.78
N GLU A 27 -5.45 3.49 -7.48
CA GLU A 27 -5.07 4.75 -6.85
C GLU A 27 -3.55 4.89 -6.64
N VAL A 28 -2.83 3.80 -6.34
CA VAL A 28 -1.38 3.86 -6.03
C VAL A 28 -0.52 3.99 -7.28
N GLU A 29 -0.93 3.36 -8.39
CA GLU A 29 -0.19 3.38 -9.66
C GLU A 29 0.18 4.80 -10.14
N PRO A 30 -0.75 5.75 -10.28
CA PRO A 30 -0.41 7.11 -10.73
C PRO A 30 0.50 7.85 -9.74
N GLN A 31 0.44 7.53 -8.45
CA GLN A 31 1.33 8.14 -7.44
C GLN A 31 2.77 7.63 -7.59
N ILE A 32 2.96 6.34 -7.87
CA ILE A 32 4.30 5.77 -8.14
C ILE A 32 4.89 6.38 -9.42
N ILE A 33 4.09 6.57 -10.47
CA ILE A 33 4.54 7.24 -11.70
C ILE A 33 4.91 8.71 -11.42
N ALA A 34 4.14 9.41 -10.58
CA ALA A 34 4.44 10.78 -10.19
C ALA A 34 5.74 10.86 -9.38
N LEU A 35 5.95 9.91 -8.45
CA LEU A 35 7.16 9.76 -7.65
C LEU A 35 8.40 9.61 -8.53
N GLU A 36 8.36 8.69 -9.50
CA GLU A 36 9.46 8.44 -10.45
C GLU A 36 9.79 9.70 -11.27
N ARG A 37 8.76 10.39 -11.78
CA ARG A 37 8.94 11.62 -12.58
C ARG A 37 9.53 12.77 -11.77
N ASP A 38 9.07 12.96 -10.54
CA ASP A 38 9.55 14.03 -9.66
C ASP A 38 11.02 13.82 -9.31
N ALA A 39 11.37 12.59 -8.91
CA ALA A 39 12.75 12.18 -8.63
C ALA A 39 13.68 12.42 -9.83
N ALA A 40 13.27 11.99 -11.03
CA ALA A 40 14.05 12.17 -12.25
C ALA A 40 14.24 13.64 -12.65
N SER A 41 13.27 14.51 -12.33
CA SER A 41 13.30 15.92 -12.75
C SER A 41 14.09 16.83 -11.81
N SER A 42 14.04 16.57 -10.50
CA SER A 42 14.53 17.48 -9.48
C SER A 42 15.61 16.88 -8.58
N GLY A 43 15.86 15.57 -8.67
CA GLY A 43 16.69 14.81 -7.73
C GLY A 43 16.13 14.80 -6.31
N LYS A 44 14.87 15.20 -6.14
CA LYS A 44 14.13 15.26 -4.88
C LYS A 44 12.76 14.65 -5.09
N VAL A 45 12.16 14.27 -3.97
CA VAL A 45 10.84 13.66 -3.95
C VAL A 45 9.92 14.52 -3.10
N ASP A 46 8.77 14.88 -3.64
CA ASP A 46 7.68 15.46 -2.88
C ASP A 46 7.18 14.47 -1.81
N GLU A 47 7.40 14.83 -0.54
CA GLU A 47 6.98 14.07 0.64
C GLU A 47 5.47 13.78 0.64
N SER A 48 4.66 14.62 -0.02
CA SER A 48 3.22 14.40 -0.13
C SER A 48 2.86 13.18 -0.99
N ILE A 49 3.66 12.90 -2.03
CA ILE A 49 3.49 11.73 -2.90
C ILE A 49 3.86 10.46 -2.13
N ILE A 50 5.00 10.46 -1.44
CA ILE A 50 5.39 9.34 -0.55
C ILE A 50 4.29 9.09 0.49
N GLY A 51 3.80 10.15 1.12
CA GLY A 51 2.74 10.06 2.12
C GLY A 51 1.43 9.48 1.56
N ALA A 52 1.08 9.79 0.31
CA ALA A 52 -0.09 9.21 -0.36
C ALA A 52 0.08 7.70 -0.60
N ILE A 53 1.22 7.29 -1.16
CA ILE A 53 1.55 5.87 -1.41
C ILE A 53 1.56 5.09 -0.09
N PHE A 54 2.18 5.64 0.96
CA PHE A 54 2.23 5.02 2.29
C PHE A 54 0.83 4.74 2.84
N ARG A 55 -0.09 5.71 2.77
CA ARG A 55 -1.47 5.54 3.26
C ARG A 55 -2.24 4.46 2.51
N LEU A 56 -2.03 4.34 1.19
CA LEU A 56 -2.67 3.30 0.38
C LEU A 56 -2.20 1.90 0.78
N PHE A 57 -0.89 1.70 0.94
CA PHE A 57 -0.34 0.43 1.44
C PHE A 57 -0.75 0.14 2.88
N HIS A 58 -0.86 1.17 3.73
CA HIS A 58 -1.34 1.02 5.11
C HIS A 58 -2.77 0.49 5.18
N SER A 59 -3.66 1.05 4.35
CA SER A 59 -5.04 0.57 4.23
C SER A 59 -5.10 -0.87 3.75
N LEU A 60 -4.35 -1.21 2.68
CA LEU A 60 -4.31 -2.58 2.14
C LEU A 60 -3.78 -3.60 3.16
N LYS A 61 -2.73 -3.23 3.92
CA LYS A 61 -2.21 -4.03 5.03
C LYS A 61 -3.27 -4.28 6.09
N GLY A 62 -4.02 -3.25 6.46
CA GLY A 62 -5.09 -3.31 7.45
C GLY A 62 -6.16 -4.33 7.06
N SER A 63 -6.71 -4.21 5.85
CA SER A 63 -7.72 -5.13 5.32
C SER A 63 -7.17 -6.57 5.19
N ALA A 64 -5.94 -6.74 4.73
CA ALA A 64 -5.29 -8.06 4.64
C ALA A 64 -5.08 -8.70 6.02
N SER A 65 -4.60 -7.93 7.01
CA SER A 65 -4.37 -8.41 8.37
C SER A 65 -5.67 -8.81 9.05
N PHE A 66 -6.73 -8.02 8.84
CA PHE A 66 -8.07 -8.29 9.36
C PHE A 66 -8.63 -9.64 8.85
N LEU A 67 -8.40 -9.97 7.57
CA LEU A 67 -8.80 -11.25 6.97
C LEU A 67 -7.79 -12.39 7.22
N GLY A 68 -6.67 -12.12 7.87
CA GLY A 68 -5.62 -13.12 8.11
C GLY A 68 -4.78 -13.47 6.88
N PHE A 69 -4.78 -12.64 5.84
CA PHE A 69 -3.97 -12.81 4.63
C PHE A 69 -2.52 -12.39 4.88
N GLN A 70 -1.80 -13.23 5.62
CA GLN A 70 -0.46 -12.96 6.11
C GLN A 70 0.56 -12.62 5.01
N THR A 71 0.47 -13.26 3.85
CA THR A 71 1.38 -12.96 2.73
C THR A 71 1.20 -11.53 2.24
N VAL A 72 -0.06 -11.10 2.02
CA VAL A 72 -0.35 -9.74 1.55
C VAL A 72 0.04 -8.72 2.61
N ALA A 73 -0.34 -8.95 3.88
CA ALA A 73 0.00 -8.08 4.99
C ALA A 73 1.53 -7.86 5.14
N LYS A 74 2.32 -8.91 4.94
CA LYS A 74 3.80 -8.82 4.97
C LYS A 74 4.33 -7.98 3.81
N VAL A 75 3.89 -8.24 2.58
CA VAL A 75 4.36 -7.48 1.41
C VAL A 75 4.04 -6.00 1.54
N THR A 76 2.83 -5.66 1.99
CA THR A 76 2.44 -4.25 2.21
C THR A 76 3.23 -3.59 3.34
N HIS A 77 3.61 -4.35 4.37
CA HIS A 77 4.45 -3.85 5.45
C HIS A 77 5.89 -3.56 5.00
N GLU A 78 6.47 -4.42 4.16
CA GLU A 78 7.78 -4.15 3.56
C GLU A 78 7.74 -2.92 2.65
N ALA A 79 6.63 -2.69 1.94
CA ALA A 79 6.43 -1.47 1.15
C ALA A 79 6.38 -0.21 2.03
N GLU A 80 5.63 -0.23 3.14
CA GLU A 80 5.63 0.87 4.12
C GLU A 80 7.02 1.13 4.69
N THR A 81 7.76 0.07 5.05
CA THR A 81 9.11 0.17 5.61
C THR A 81 10.07 0.81 4.61
N LEU A 82 9.99 0.42 3.34
CA LEU A 82 10.78 1.02 2.27
C LEU A 82 10.47 2.51 2.10
N LEU A 83 9.20 2.89 2.10
CA LEU A 83 8.77 4.29 1.94
C LEU A 83 9.17 5.18 3.13
N ASP A 84 9.17 4.63 4.35
CA ASP A 84 9.59 5.35 5.55
C ASP A 84 11.09 5.77 5.50
N ILE A 85 11.96 4.97 4.85
CA ILE A 85 13.38 5.33 4.65
C ILE A 85 13.49 6.66 3.89
N PHE A 86 12.70 6.82 2.82
CA PHE A 86 12.68 8.05 2.04
C PHE A 86 12.01 9.21 2.81
N ARG A 87 10.93 8.93 3.56
CA ARG A 87 10.24 9.94 4.38
C ARG A 87 11.12 10.51 5.49
N ASN A 88 12.01 9.70 6.05
CA ASN A 88 12.96 10.11 7.07
C ASN A 88 14.23 10.76 6.49
N GLY A 89 14.36 10.85 5.16
CA GLY A 89 15.55 11.37 4.49
C GLY A 89 16.79 10.47 4.62
N GLU A 90 16.59 9.19 4.92
CA GLU A 90 17.67 8.21 5.08
C GLU A 90 18.20 7.70 3.73
N ALA A 91 17.42 7.85 2.67
CA ALA A 91 17.80 7.54 1.29
C ALA A 91 17.26 8.57 0.30
N VAL A 92 17.86 8.61 -0.89
CA VAL A 92 17.41 9.41 -2.03
C VAL A 92 17.03 8.44 -3.15
N LEU A 93 15.95 8.72 -3.88
CA LEU A 93 15.64 7.95 -5.09
C LEU A 93 16.72 8.25 -6.14
N ASP A 94 17.40 7.19 -6.57
CA ASP A 94 18.30 7.19 -7.71
C ASP A 94 17.48 6.90 -8.97
N SER A 95 17.81 7.56 -10.08
CA SER A 95 17.09 7.48 -11.37
C SER A 95 17.98 6.89 -12.45
#